data_AF-A0A3N5R3X7-F1
#
_entry.id   AF-A0A3N5R3X7-F1
#
_cell.length_a   1.000
_cell.length_b   1.000
_cell.length_c   1.000
_cell.angle_alpha   90.00
_cell.angle_beta   90.00
_cell.angle_gamma   90.00
#
_symmetry.space_group_name_H-M   'P 1'
#
loop_
_entity.id
_entity.type
_entity.pdbx_description
1 polymer ?
#
loop_
_entity_poly.entity_id
_entity_poly.type
_entity_poly.pdbx_seq_one_letter_code
_entity_poly.pdbx_strand_id
1 'polypeptide(L)' 'MVQQRDTYPINIAGVIRKLSLFEVQDGVRIAVLNILGDTELVQACAQKLAEKISSLEYDTLVTAEAKSIPLI' A
#
# COMPACT_ATOMS: atom_id res chain seq x y z
N MET A 1 -17.02 -12.67 -13.44
CA MET A 1 -15.81 -13.40 -13.87
C MET A 1 -14.60 -12.54 -13.55
N VAL A 2 -13.64 -13.02 -12.75
CA VAL A 2 -12.44 -12.23 -12.43
C VAL A 2 -11.50 -12.32 -13.63
N GLN A 3 -11.32 -11.22 -14.36
CA GLN A 3 -10.31 -11.15 -15.42
C GLN A 3 -8.92 -11.37 -14.81
N GLN A 4 -8.17 -12.33 -15.36
CA GLN A 4 -6.78 -12.55 -14.97
C GLN A 4 -5.95 -11.37 -15.47
N ARG A 5 -5.40 -10.57 -14.56
CA ARG A 5 -4.55 -9.41 -14.87
C ARG A 5 -3.09 -9.76 -14.64
N ASP A 6 -2.20 -9.18 -15.45
CA ASP A 6 -0.76 -9.20 -15.18
C ASP A 6 -0.48 -8.65 -13.79
N THR A 7 0.57 -9.18 -13.15
CA THR A 7 0.94 -8.76 -11.79
C THR A 7 2.36 -8.25 -11.70
N TYR A 8 2.60 -7.29 -10.82
CA TYR A 8 3.92 -6.79 -10.47
C TYR A 8 4.28 -7.21 -9.03
N PRO A 9 5.41 -7.89 -8.79
CA PRO A 9 5.83 -8.29 -7.46
C PRO A 9 6.39 -7.09 -6.68
N ILE A 10 6.04 -7.00 -5.40
CA ILE A 10 6.61 -6.04 -4.45
C ILE A 10 7.18 -6.79 -3.24
N ASN A 11 8.17 -6.20 -2.59
CA ASN A 11 8.65 -6.59 -1.28
C ASN A 11 8.75 -5.32 -0.42
N ILE A 12 7.86 -5.19 0.57
CA ILE A 12 7.82 -4.03 1.46
C ILE A 12 7.87 -4.53 2.91
N ALA A 13 8.85 -4.03 3.67
CA ALA A 13 9.08 -4.44 5.05
C ALA A 13 9.19 -5.97 5.24
N GLY A 14 9.70 -6.68 4.23
CA GLY A 14 9.83 -8.15 4.23
C GLY A 14 8.59 -8.91 3.75
N VAL A 15 7.47 -8.22 3.51
CA VAL A 15 6.21 -8.82 3.04
C VAL A 15 6.15 -8.75 1.51
N ILE A 16 5.96 -9.91 0.88
CA ILE A 16 5.88 -10.03 -0.58
C ILE A 16 4.43 -10.10 -1.03
N ARG A 17 4.08 -9.32 -2.07
CA ARG A 17 2.77 -9.37 -2.75
C ARG A 17 2.94 -9.29 -4.26
N LYS A 18 1.95 -9.81 -4.99
CA LYS A 18 1.83 -9.66 -6.45
C LYS A 18 0.62 -8.77 -6.74
N LEU A 19 0.88 -7.51 -7.05
CA LEU A 19 -0.17 -6.51 -7.27
C LEU A 19 -0.66 -6.58 -8.71
N SER A 20 -1.97 -6.56 -8.93
CA SER A 20 -2.51 -6.50 -10.29
C SER A 20 -2.17 -5.17 -10.97
N LEU A 21 -1.82 -5.24 -12.25
CA LEU A 21 -1.59 -4.06 -13.09
C LEU A 21 -2.92 -3.54 -13.65
N PHE A 22 -3.09 -2.21 -13.59
CA PHE A 22 -4.25 -1.50 -14.13
C PHE A 22 -3.81 -0.33 -14.99
N GLU A 23 -4.41 -0.19 -16.15
CA GLU A 23 -4.25 0.98 -17.00
C GLU A 23 -5.16 2.11 -16.50
N VAL A 24 -4.57 3.26 -16.19
CA VAL A 24 -5.29 4.44 -15.64
C VAL A 24 -5.44 5.56 -16.67
N GLN A 25 -4.65 5.50 -17.73
CA GLN A 25 -4.70 6.32 -18.94
C GLN A 25 -3.90 5.59 -20.03
N ASP A 26 -4.08 5.96 -21.29
CA ASP A 26 -3.45 5.30 -22.43
C ASP A 26 -1.93 5.14 -22.26
N GLY A 27 -1.46 3.88 -22.25
CA GLY A 27 -0.04 3.54 -22.12
C GLY A 27 0.53 3.63 -20.71
N VAL A 28 -0.26 4.03 -19.70
CA VAL A 28 0.21 4.13 -18.31
C VAL A 28 -0.51 3.14 -17.42
N ARG A 29 0.27 2.16 -16.95
CA ARG A 29 -0.18 1.11 -16.04
C ARG A 29 0.45 1.27 -14.67
N ILE A 30 -0.36 1.05 -13.63
CA ILE A 30 0.08 1.06 -12.23
C ILE A 30 -0.18 -0.31 -11.59
N ALA A 31 0.69 -0.69 -10.67
CA ALA A 31 0.46 -1.82 -9.77
C ALA A 31 -0.46 -1.33 -8.64
N VAL A 32 -1.71 -1.77 -8.61
CA VAL A 32 -2.68 -1.28 -7.63
C VAL A 32 -2.42 -1.93 -6.28
N LEU A 33 -1.92 -1.12 -5.35
CA LEU A 33 -1.81 -1.48 -3.94
C LEU A 33 -3.16 -1.23 -3.26
N ASN A 34 -3.86 -2.31 -2.92
CA ASN A 34 -5.05 -2.25 -2.07
C ASN A 34 -4.74 -2.96 -0.76
N ILE A 35 -4.70 -2.21 0.34
CA ILE A 35 -4.36 -2.72 1.67
C ILE A 35 -5.60 -2.97 2.55
N LEU A 36 -6.80 -2.74 2.02
CA LEU A 36 -8.05 -3.06 2.72
C LEU A 36 -8.16 -4.58 2.90
N GLY A 37 -8.01 -5.05 4.15
CA GLY A 37 -7.99 -6.46 4.49
C GLY A 37 -6.60 -7.11 4.49
N ASP A 38 -5.52 -6.38 4.21
CA ASP A 38 -4.15 -6.89 4.25
C ASP A 38 -3.44 -6.50 5.55
N THR A 39 -3.86 -7.11 6.66
CA THR A 39 -3.34 -6.79 8.01
C THR A 39 -1.84 -7.00 8.13
N GLU A 40 -1.28 -8.05 7.51
CA GLU A 40 0.14 -8.37 7.57
C GLU A 40 0.98 -7.25 6.94
N LEU A 41 0.65 -6.85 5.70
CA LEU A 41 1.37 -5.81 5.00
C LEU A 41 1.23 -4.46 5.73
N VAL A 42 0.04 -4.14 6.19
CA VAL A 42 -0.26 -2.90 6.93
C VAL A 42 0.59 -2.80 8.18
N GLN A 43 0.60 -3.82 9.03
CA GLN A 43 1.34 -3.80 10.30
C GLN A 43 2.85 -3.69 10.07
N ALA A 44 3.39 -4.46 9.10
CA ALA A 44 4.81 -4.39 8.75
C ALA A 44 5.21 -3.00 8.22
N CYS A 45 4.38 -2.38 7.38
CA CYS A 45 4.62 -1.03 6.86
C CYS A 45 4.50 0.03 7.95
N ALA A 46 3.47 -0.04 8.80
CA ALA A 46 3.21 0.92 9.86
C ALA A 46 4.40 0.99 10.84
N GLN A 47 4.95 -0.15 11.26
CA GLN A 47 6.11 -0.19 12.14
C GLN A 47 7.33 0.52 11.52
N LYS A 48 7.60 0.26 10.23
CA LYS A 48 8.71 0.90 9.52
C LYS A 48 8.51 2.38 9.24
N LEU A 49 7.27 2.83 9.07
CA LEU A 49 6.96 4.26 8.94
C LEU A 49 7.08 4.97 10.30
N ALA A 50 6.60 4.35 11.38
CA ALA A 50 6.74 4.88 12.74
C ALA A 50 8.21 5.12 13.13
N GLU A 51 9.10 4.17 12.80
CA GLU A 51 10.56 4.34 12.98
C GLU A 51 11.08 5.60 12.26
N LYS A 52 10.62 5.84 11.02
CA LYS A 52 11.08 6.96 10.18
C LYS A 52 10.59 8.33 10.66
N ILE A 53 9.40 8.39 11.27
CA ILE A 53 8.81 9.64 11.77
C ILE A 53 9.02 9.84 13.26
N SER A 54 9.77 8.96 13.93
CA SER A 54 9.96 8.96 15.39
C SER A 54 10.60 10.23 15.95
N SER A 55 11.33 11.00 15.14
CA SER A 55 11.92 12.27 15.54
C SER A 55 11.05 13.49 15.23
N LEU A 56 9.87 13.30 14.65
CA LEU A 56 8.94 14.39 14.34
C LEU A 56 7.97 14.57 15.51
N GLU A 57 7.75 15.83 15.92
CA GLU A 57 6.64 16.17 16.79
C GLU A 57 5.42 16.50 15.93
N TYR A 58 4.30 15.82 16.21
CA TYR A 58 3.04 16.01 15.50
C TYR A 58 1.87 15.62 16.41
N ASP A 59 0.74 16.32 16.26
CA ASP A 59 -0.47 16.03 17.03
C ASP A 59 -1.44 15.11 16.27
N THR A 60 -1.31 15.00 14.95
CA THR A 60 -2.29 14.32 14.11
C THR A 60 -1.65 13.75 12.85
N LEU A 61 -2.15 12.58 12.43
CA LEU A 61 -1.90 11.98 11.13
C LEU A 61 -3.15 12.11 10.27
N VAL A 62 -2.99 12.49 9.00
CA VAL A 62 -4.09 12.68 8.05
C VAL A 62 -3.83 11.84 6.81
N THR A 63 -4.89 11.23 6.27
CA THR A 63 -4.83 10.39 5.08
C THR A 63 -5.84 10.84 4.04
N ALA A 64 -5.56 10.59 2.76
CA ALA A 64 -6.35 11.16 1.66
C ALA A 64 -7.73 10.51 1.49
N GLU A 65 -7.82 9.19 1.62
CA GLU A 65 -9.04 8.44 1.28
C GLU A 65 -9.10 7.07 1.97
N ALA A 66 -10.17 6.32 1.73
CA ALA A 66 -10.49 5.07 2.44
C ALA A 66 -9.41 3.98 2.36
N LYS A 67 -8.71 3.82 1.24
CA LYS A 67 -7.75 2.71 1.06
C LYS A 67 -6.52 2.85 1.95
N SER A 68 -6.19 4.05 2.40
CA SER A 68 -5.05 4.30 3.29
C SER A 68 -5.45 4.40 4.77
N ILE A 69 -6.74 4.26 5.10
CA ILE A 69 -7.22 4.23 6.50
C ILE A 69 -6.50 3.17 7.33
N PRO A 70 -6.33 1.90 6.90
CA PRO A 70 -5.71 0.89 7.77
C PRO A 70 -4.27 1.20 8.19
N LEU A 71 -3.57 2.07 7.45
CA LEU A 71 -2.17 2.40 7.70
C LEU A 71 -1.97 3.54 8.71
N ILE A 72 -2.99 4.38 8.91
CA ILE A 72 -2.96 5.55 9.78
C ILE A 72 -3.72 5.26 11.06
#